data_AF-A0A1C6YZR4-F1
#
_entry.id   AF-A0A1C6YZR4-F1
#
_cell.length_a   1.000
_cell.length_b   1.000
_cell.length_c   1.000
_cell.angle_alpha   90.00
_cell.angle_beta   90.00
_cell.angle_gamma   90.00
#
_symmetry.space_group_name_H-M   'P 1'
#
loop_
_entity.id
_entity.type
_entity.pdbx_description
1 polymer ?
#
loop_
_entity_poly.entity_id
_entity_poly.type
_entity_poly.pdbx_seq_one_letter_code
_entity_poly.pdbx_strand_id
1 'polypeptide(L)'
;MNGELLWVLTLLLIAIVLFATNKLRMDVVALLIIIAFVLSGTLSLSEATAGFSDPNVILIAALFVIGDGLVRTGVAYQVGDWLVKVAGDSEAKMLVLLMITVAALGAVMSSTGVVAIFIPVVLSVAARMKISPARLLMPLSFAGLISGMMTLVATPPNMIVSSELVREGFHGLSFFSVTPVGIIVLLMGVGYMLVARNWLASGKDDNDKDSWKRRTFRDLIRDYKLTGRARRLALRSGSPLIGHTLDELHLRSRYGANVVGIERWRKFRRVMVSAIGNTELKDRDVLLIDMSDSEVDLREFCAEQMLEPMVLRGEYFSEQARDVGMAEVTIVPDSDLIGKTLSEMAFRTRYGLNVVGIRRDGVPMEGKLVNDPLQLGDILLVIGNWKQIRQLQLQPRDFIVLHLPAEVDDVAPAISQAPHALFCLALMIAMMLTDEVPNAIAALIACMLMGKFRCIDMESAYKSIHWPSLILIVGMLPFALALQKTGGITLAVDVLMDLVGGMGPRIVLLSLFVFCAVTGLFISNTATAVLMAPIAIATAHAMHLSPYPFAMIVAISASAAFMTPVSSPVNTLVMGPGNYSFGDFVKIGVPFTILVMIASVIVVPWLFPF
;
A
#
# COMPACT_ATOMS: atom_id res chain seq x y z
N MET A 1 -45.07 -5.02 -16.15
CA MET A 1 -43.60 -5.05 -16.37
C MET A 1 -43.35 -5.08 -17.87
N ASN A 2 -42.62 -4.08 -18.40
CA ASN A 2 -42.19 -4.07 -19.81
C ASN A 2 -41.17 -5.19 -20.07
N GLY A 3 -41.19 -5.78 -21.27
CA GLY A 3 -40.22 -6.83 -21.65
C GLY A 3 -38.77 -6.37 -21.54
N GLU A 4 -38.49 -5.12 -21.90
CA GLU A 4 -37.17 -4.49 -21.76
C GLU A 4 -36.76 -4.34 -20.28
N LEU A 5 -37.69 -3.96 -19.40
CA LEU A 5 -37.40 -3.85 -17.96
C LEU A 5 -37.05 -5.21 -17.36
N LEU A 6 -37.81 -6.25 -17.73
CA LEU A 6 -37.55 -7.62 -17.27
C LEU A 6 -36.16 -8.09 -17.72
N TRP A 7 -35.76 -7.75 -18.95
CA TRP A 7 -34.42 -8.01 -19.46
C TRP A 7 -33.33 -7.28 -18.67
N VAL A 8 -33.48 -5.97 -18.44
CA VAL A 8 -32.53 -5.16 -17.63
C VAL A 8 -32.38 -5.72 -16.22
N LEU A 9 -33.50 -6.04 -15.55
CA LEU A 9 -33.50 -6.62 -14.21
C LEU A 9 -32.86 -8.03 -14.18
N THR A 10 -33.07 -8.82 -15.23
CA THR A 10 -32.44 -10.14 -15.36
C THR A 10 -30.92 -10.01 -15.53
N LEU A 11 -30.46 -9.11 -16.41
CA LEU A 11 -29.03 -8.82 -16.57
C LEU A 11 -28.41 -8.31 -15.27
N LEU A 12 -29.13 -7.45 -14.55
CA LEU A 12 -28.71 -6.95 -13.25
C LEU A 12 -28.57 -8.09 -12.24
N LEU A 13 -29.56 -8.98 -12.15
CA LEU A 13 -29.52 -10.14 -11.25
C LEU A 13 -28.33 -11.06 -11.60
N ILE A 14 -28.11 -11.33 -12.89
CA ILE A 14 -26.96 -12.11 -13.37
C ILE A 14 -25.65 -11.44 -12.95
N ALA A 15 -25.52 -10.13 -13.14
CA ALA A 15 -24.34 -9.38 -12.73
C ALA A 15 -24.09 -9.46 -11.22
N ILE A 16 -25.14 -9.28 -10.40
CA ILE A 16 -25.07 -9.42 -8.94
C ILE A 16 -24.60 -10.82 -8.54
N VAL A 17 -25.15 -11.87 -9.14
CA VAL A 17 -24.74 -13.25 -8.87
C VAL A 17 -23.29 -13.50 -9.29
N LEU A 18 -22.87 -12.97 -10.44
CA LEU A 18 -21.48 -13.09 -10.90
C LEU A 18 -20.50 -12.34 -9.98
N PHE A 19 -20.86 -11.15 -9.51
CA PHE A 19 -20.07 -10.40 -8.52
C PHE A 19 -19.98 -11.15 -7.18
N ALA A 20 -21.12 -11.65 -6.68
CA ALA A 20 -21.17 -12.36 -5.40
C ALA A 20 -20.41 -13.69 -5.43
N THR A 21 -20.43 -14.40 -6.56
CA THR A 21 -19.70 -15.67 -6.71
C THR A 21 -18.21 -15.49 -6.95
N ASN A 22 -17.75 -14.30 -7.35
CA ASN A 22 -16.35 -13.94 -7.62
C ASN A 22 -15.59 -14.95 -8.52
N LYS A 23 -16.31 -15.74 -9.33
CA LYS A 23 -15.73 -16.72 -10.28
C LYS A 23 -15.15 -16.04 -11.51
N LEU A 24 -15.77 -14.93 -11.92
CA LEU A 24 -15.32 -14.09 -13.03
C LEU A 24 -14.88 -12.75 -12.47
N ARG A 25 -13.80 -12.20 -13.03
CA ARG A 25 -13.33 -10.87 -12.62
C ARG A 25 -14.40 -9.82 -12.89
N MET A 26 -14.58 -8.88 -11.95
CA MET A 26 -15.64 -7.87 -11.99
C MET A 26 -15.58 -6.98 -13.23
N ASP A 27 -14.37 -6.66 -13.72
CA ASP A 27 -14.14 -5.89 -14.94
C ASP A 27 -14.64 -6.61 -16.20
N VAL A 28 -14.47 -7.93 -16.26
CA VAL A 28 -14.98 -8.75 -17.35
C VAL A 28 -16.50 -8.79 -17.35
N VAL A 29 -17.13 -8.93 -16.17
CA VAL A 29 -18.59 -8.87 -16.04
C VAL A 29 -19.12 -7.53 -16.57
N ALA A 30 -18.49 -6.42 -16.18
CA ALA A 30 -18.85 -5.07 -16.65
C ALA A 30 -18.78 -4.94 -18.19
N LEU A 31 -17.76 -5.50 -18.84
CA LEU A 31 -17.66 -5.51 -20.30
C LEU A 31 -18.74 -6.38 -20.95
N LEU A 32 -19.04 -7.55 -20.39
CA LEU A 32 -20.11 -8.42 -20.89
C LEU A 32 -21.48 -7.72 -20.82
N ILE A 33 -21.71 -6.90 -19.81
CA ILE A 33 -22.93 -6.10 -19.67
C ILE A 33 -23.04 -5.05 -20.79
N ILE A 34 -21.97 -4.31 -21.07
CA ILE A 34 -21.94 -3.35 -22.20
C ILE A 34 -22.33 -4.06 -23.49
N ILE A 35 -21.71 -5.22 -23.76
CA ILE A 35 -21.98 -6.03 -24.94
C ILE A 35 -23.45 -6.48 -24.97
N ALA A 36 -23.97 -6.99 -23.85
CA ALA A 36 -25.35 -7.45 -23.74
C ALA A 36 -26.37 -6.33 -23.98
N PHE A 37 -26.12 -5.11 -23.49
CA PHE A 37 -27.02 -3.97 -23.71
C PHE A 37 -27.06 -3.51 -25.16
N VAL A 38 -25.91 -3.49 -25.84
CA VAL A 38 -25.84 -3.12 -27.26
C VAL A 38 -26.47 -4.20 -28.14
N LEU A 39 -26.17 -5.48 -27.89
CA LEU A 39 -26.71 -6.60 -28.69
C LEU A 39 -28.22 -6.79 -28.51
N SER A 40 -28.74 -6.51 -27.32
CA SER A 40 -30.19 -6.55 -27.06
C SER A 40 -30.94 -5.34 -27.61
N GLY A 41 -30.24 -4.32 -28.13
CA GLY A 41 -30.85 -3.08 -28.61
C GLY A 41 -31.42 -2.19 -27.50
N THR A 42 -31.15 -2.51 -26.23
CA THR A 42 -31.63 -1.72 -25.07
C THR A 42 -30.95 -0.35 -25.03
N LEU A 43 -29.66 -0.31 -25.39
CA LEU A 43 -28.86 0.91 -25.48
C LEU A 43 -28.17 1.00 -26.84
N SER A 44 -27.99 2.22 -27.32
CA SER A 44 -27.12 2.48 -28.48
C SER A 44 -25.64 2.32 -28.12
N LEU A 45 -24.79 2.13 -29.14
CA LEU A 45 -23.33 2.02 -28.93
C LEU A 45 -22.74 3.26 -28.24
N SER A 46 -23.22 4.46 -28.61
CA SER A 46 -22.77 5.72 -28.01
C SER A 46 -23.16 5.82 -26.54
N GLU A 47 -24.36 5.35 -26.18
CA GLU A 47 -24.84 5.36 -24.80
C GLU A 47 -24.07 4.35 -23.94
N ALA A 48 -23.86 3.15 -24.47
CA ALA A 48 -23.16 2.09 -23.75
C ALA A 48 -21.66 2.36 -23.58
N THR A 49 -21.05 3.21 -24.42
CA THR A 49 -19.62 3.56 -24.35
C THR A 49 -19.34 4.98 -23.81
N ALA A 50 -20.38 5.76 -23.48
CA ALA A 50 -20.23 7.13 -22.97
C ALA A 50 -19.34 7.23 -21.71
N GLY A 51 -19.34 6.19 -20.87
CA GLY A 51 -18.51 6.11 -19.68
C GLY A 51 -17.00 6.19 -19.94
N PHE A 52 -16.51 5.77 -21.12
CA PHE A 52 -15.08 5.87 -21.45
C PHE A 52 -14.60 7.31 -21.61
N SER A 53 -15.49 8.23 -21.96
CA SER A 53 -15.23 9.67 -22.07
C SER A 53 -15.61 10.47 -20.82
N ASP A 54 -16.03 9.81 -19.74
CA ASP A 54 -16.46 10.50 -18.53
C ASP A 54 -15.27 11.20 -17.85
N PRO A 55 -15.33 12.53 -17.59
CA PRO A 55 -14.26 13.27 -16.93
C PRO A 55 -13.86 12.70 -15.57
N ASN A 56 -14.79 12.10 -14.82
CA ASN A 56 -14.54 11.47 -13.54
C ASN A 56 -13.66 10.22 -13.66
N VAL A 57 -13.82 9.45 -14.75
CA VAL A 57 -12.98 8.27 -15.03
C VAL A 57 -11.53 8.71 -15.32
N ILE A 58 -11.36 9.80 -16.08
CA ILE A 58 -10.05 10.40 -16.35
C ILE A 58 -9.40 10.91 -15.06
N LEU A 59 -10.18 11.59 -14.21
CA LEU A 59 -9.73 12.07 -12.90
C LEU A 59 -9.23 10.93 -12.01
N ILE A 60 -9.98 9.83 -11.91
CA ILE A 60 -9.57 8.66 -11.13
C ILE A 60 -8.27 8.06 -11.67
N ALA A 61 -8.13 7.94 -12.99
CA ALA A 61 -6.92 7.43 -13.62
C ALA A 61 -5.70 8.30 -13.27
N ALA A 62 -5.84 9.63 -13.35
CA ALA A 62 -4.78 10.57 -12.97
C ALA A 62 -4.40 10.46 -11.49
N LEU A 63 -5.37 10.25 -10.59
CA LEU A 63 -5.09 10.11 -9.17
C LEU A 63 -4.36 8.82 -8.80
N PHE A 64 -4.56 7.72 -9.55
CA PHE A 64 -3.71 6.54 -9.38
C PHE A 64 -2.23 6.85 -9.65
N VAL A 65 -1.96 7.65 -10.70
CA VAL A 65 -0.61 8.10 -11.04
C VAL A 65 -0.03 9.00 -9.95
N ILE A 66 -0.81 9.94 -9.44
CA ILE A 66 -0.38 10.86 -8.37
C ILE A 66 -0.13 10.10 -7.07
N GLY A 67 -1.02 9.18 -6.72
CA GLY A 67 -0.87 8.30 -5.57
C GLY A 67 0.43 7.50 -5.65
N ASP A 68 0.67 6.81 -6.76
CA ASP A 68 1.90 6.02 -6.95
C ASP A 68 3.16 6.90 -6.93
N GLY A 69 3.10 8.12 -7.49
CA GLY A 69 4.18 9.10 -7.38
C GLY A 69 4.51 9.51 -5.94
N LEU A 70 3.49 9.65 -5.06
CA LEU A 70 3.71 9.90 -3.63
C LEU A 70 4.36 8.71 -2.91
N VAL A 71 3.97 7.47 -3.26
CA VAL A 71 4.62 6.26 -2.73
C VAL A 71 6.09 6.21 -3.14
N ARG A 72 6.38 6.43 -4.42
CA ARG A 72 7.73 6.32 -5.00
C ARG A 72 8.70 7.40 -4.51
N THR A 73 8.18 8.56 -4.16
CA THR A 73 8.96 9.61 -3.52
C THR A 73 9.19 9.37 -2.03
N GLY A 74 8.65 8.28 -1.47
CA GLY A 74 8.88 7.87 -0.10
C GLY A 74 8.19 8.76 0.95
N VAL A 75 7.24 9.61 0.52
CA VAL A 75 6.45 10.46 1.44
C VAL A 75 5.74 9.58 2.47
N ALA A 76 5.14 8.48 2.05
CA ALA A 76 4.46 7.54 2.95
C ALA A 76 5.40 6.94 4.02
N TYR A 77 6.63 6.58 3.65
CA TYR A 77 7.64 6.06 4.60
C TYR A 77 8.14 7.13 5.57
N GLN A 78 8.40 8.34 5.08
CA GLN A 78 8.82 9.47 5.94
C GLN A 78 7.76 9.80 6.99
N VAL A 79 6.49 9.71 6.60
CA VAL A 79 5.36 9.90 7.51
C VAL A 79 5.29 8.77 8.56
N GLY A 80 5.59 7.52 8.18
CA GLY A 80 5.73 6.40 9.11
C GLY A 80 6.84 6.59 10.15
N ASP A 81 8.04 7.01 9.72
CA ASP A 81 9.16 7.34 10.62
C ASP A 81 8.81 8.48 11.58
N TRP A 82 8.09 9.50 11.08
CA TRP A 82 7.61 10.62 11.87
C TRP A 82 6.58 10.18 12.92
N LEU A 83 5.62 9.33 12.54
CA LEU A 83 4.62 8.77 13.46
C LEU A 83 5.28 8.09 14.67
N VAL A 84 6.29 7.25 14.44
CA VAL A 84 7.02 6.56 15.52
C VAL A 84 7.69 7.55 16.47
N LYS A 85 8.35 8.58 15.92
CA LYS A 85 9.05 9.59 16.72
C LYS A 85 8.10 10.43 17.58
N VAL A 86 6.92 10.78 17.06
CA VAL A 86 5.96 11.65 17.74
C VAL A 86 5.08 10.87 18.73
N ALA A 87 4.72 9.63 18.40
CA ALA A 87 3.91 8.79 19.28
C ALA A 87 4.66 8.40 20.56
N GLY A 88 5.98 8.21 20.47
CA GLY A 88 6.81 7.73 21.57
C GLY A 88 6.33 6.37 22.10
N ASP A 89 6.25 6.22 23.42
CA ASP A 89 5.86 4.96 24.07
C ASP A 89 4.34 4.80 24.28
N SER A 90 3.52 5.77 23.88
CA SER A 90 2.08 5.75 24.17
C SER A 90 1.26 5.09 23.06
N GLU A 91 0.71 3.91 23.33
CA GLU A 91 -0.20 3.18 22.40
C GLU A 91 -1.41 4.03 21.97
N ALA A 92 -2.02 4.80 22.87
CA ALA A 92 -3.19 5.63 22.55
C ALA A 92 -2.84 6.72 21.52
N LYS A 93 -1.76 7.47 21.77
CA LYS A 93 -1.21 8.46 20.83
C LYS A 93 -0.86 7.83 19.48
N MET A 94 -0.22 6.66 19.48
CA MET A 94 0.12 5.95 18.24
C MET A 94 -1.13 5.61 17.43
N LEU A 95 -2.17 5.06 18.07
CA LEU A 95 -3.44 4.72 17.42
C LEU A 95 -4.10 5.96 16.81
N VAL A 96 -4.22 7.04 17.59
CA VAL A 96 -4.82 8.31 17.13
C VAL A 96 -4.06 8.86 15.92
N LEU A 97 -2.74 8.98 16.04
CA LEU A 97 -1.90 9.53 14.97
C LEU A 97 -1.94 8.64 13.73
N LEU A 98 -1.87 7.31 13.90
CA LEU A 98 -1.98 6.35 12.81
C LEU A 98 -3.30 6.54 12.04
N MET A 99 -4.42 6.60 12.74
CA MET A 99 -5.73 6.75 12.09
C MET A 99 -5.84 8.08 11.34
N ILE A 100 -5.43 9.19 11.95
CA ILE A 100 -5.46 10.52 11.31
C ILE A 100 -4.58 10.53 10.06
N THR A 101 -3.36 9.99 10.16
CA THR A 101 -2.41 9.98 9.07
C THR A 101 -2.85 9.09 7.91
N VAL A 102 -3.35 7.90 8.20
CA VAL A 102 -3.85 6.97 7.18
C VAL A 102 -5.09 7.54 6.51
N ALA A 103 -6.02 8.11 7.28
CA ALA A 103 -7.22 8.76 6.73
C ALA A 103 -6.85 9.95 5.84
N ALA A 104 -5.87 10.77 6.25
CA ALA A 104 -5.42 11.93 5.46
C ALA A 104 -4.69 11.52 4.18
N LEU A 105 -3.77 10.54 4.23
CA LEU A 105 -3.08 10.06 3.03
C LEU A 105 -4.04 9.31 2.10
N GLY A 106 -4.91 8.46 2.64
CA GLY A 106 -5.92 7.73 1.88
C GLY A 106 -7.08 8.60 1.39
N ALA A 107 -7.17 9.86 1.81
CA ALA A 107 -8.10 10.83 1.25
C ALA A 107 -7.73 11.22 -0.19
N VAL A 108 -6.46 11.00 -0.57
CA VAL A 108 -5.92 11.36 -1.88
C VAL A 108 -5.51 10.12 -2.66
N MET A 109 -5.07 9.09 -1.94
CA MET A 109 -4.59 7.83 -2.50
C MET A 109 -5.67 6.75 -2.40
N SER A 110 -5.48 5.63 -3.10
CA SER A 110 -6.34 4.45 -2.92
C SER A 110 -6.25 3.93 -1.48
N SER A 111 -7.40 3.74 -0.83
CA SER A 111 -7.51 3.20 0.53
C SER A 111 -6.75 1.88 0.70
N THR A 112 -6.83 0.99 -0.29
CA THR A 112 -6.10 -0.28 -0.33
C THR A 112 -4.59 -0.06 -0.38
N GLY A 113 -4.13 0.90 -1.19
CA GLY A 113 -2.71 1.19 -1.37
C GLY A 113 -2.08 1.76 -0.10
N VAL A 114 -2.75 2.70 0.56
CA VAL A 114 -2.25 3.28 1.81
C VAL A 114 -2.19 2.22 2.91
N VAL A 115 -3.22 1.40 3.06
CA VAL A 115 -3.21 0.33 4.07
C VAL A 115 -2.08 -0.66 3.82
N ALA A 116 -1.87 -1.09 2.56
CA ALA A 116 -0.77 -1.98 2.21
C ALA A 116 0.62 -1.42 2.61
N ILE A 117 0.85 -0.13 2.38
CA ILE A 117 2.10 0.55 2.73
C ILE A 117 2.28 0.68 4.25
N PHE A 118 1.18 0.90 4.98
CA PHE A 118 1.23 1.10 6.42
C PHE A 118 1.22 -0.20 7.24
N ILE A 119 0.86 -1.36 6.67
CA ILE A 119 0.98 -2.66 7.33
C ILE A 119 2.42 -2.90 7.86
N PRO A 120 3.49 -2.86 7.04
CA PRO A 120 4.84 -3.10 7.54
C PRO A 120 5.27 -2.07 8.60
N VAL A 121 4.86 -0.80 8.44
CA VAL A 121 5.09 0.25 9.44
C VAL A 121 4.43 -0.15 10.77
N VAL A 122 3.15 -0.50 10.75
CA VAL A 122 2.39 -0.90 11.94
C VAL A 122 2.98 -2.15 12.61
N LEU A 123 3.39 -3.16 11.84
CA LEU A 123 4.05 -4.36 12.37
C LEU A 123 5.37 -4.01 13.06
N SER A 124 6.18 -3.13 12.46
CA SER A 124 7.43 -2.65 13.03
C SER A 124 7.21 -1.86 14.32
N VAL A 125 6.21 -0.97 14.35
CA VAL A 125 5.85 -0.21 15.56
C VAL A 125 5.35 -1.14 16.67
N ALA A 126 4.46 -2.07 16.35
CA ALA A 126 3.92 -3.03 17.32
C ALA A 126 5.04 -3.86 17.95
N ALA A 127 6.02 -4.30 17.16
CA ALA A 127 7.19 -5.01 17.64
C ALA A 127 8.09 -4.15 18.55
N ARG A 128 8.32 -2.87 18.21
CA ARG A 128 9.09 -1.93 19.05
C ARG A 128 8.40 -1.64 20.38
N MET A 129 7.08 -1.40 20.34
CA MET A 129 6.26 -1.10 21.52
C MET A 129 5.89 -2.35 22.33
N LYS A 130 6.24 -3.55 21.86
CA LYS A 130 5.89 -4.85 22.47
C LYS A 130 4.37 -5.04 22.67
N ILE A 131 3.56 -4.53 21.74
CA ILE A 131 2.10 -4.71 21.73
C ILE A 131 1.69 -5.70 20.63
N SER A 132 0.51 -6.30 20.78
CA SER A 132 -0.04 -7.16 19.72
C SER A 132 -0.32 -6.33 18.45
N PRO A 133 0.15 -6.74 17.27
CA PRO A 133 -0.11 -6.03 16.02
C PRO A 133 -1.60 -5.86 15.71
N ALA A 134 -2.44 -6.81 16.14
CA ALA A 134 -3.89 -6.73 16.02
C ALA A 134 -4.39 -5.34 16.49
N ARG A 135 -3.99 -4.88 17.68
CA ARG A 135 -4.47 -3.63 18.27
C ARG A 135 -4.27 -2.38 17.40
N LEU A 136 -3.31 -2.39 16.47
CA LEU A 136 -3.07 -1.28 15.54
C LEU A 136 -3.56 -1.57 14.11
N LEU A 137 -3.61 -2.84 13.73
CA LEU A 137 -3.99 -3.28 12.38
C LEU A 137 -5.48 -3.06 12.08
N MET A 138 -6.39 -3.29 13.03
CA MET A 138 -7.81 -2.99 12.80
C MET A 138 -8.09 -1.47 12.74
N PRO A 139 -7.53 -0.62 13.63
CA PRO A 139 -7.60 0.83 13.46
C PRO A 139 -7.04 1.32 12.13
N LEU A 140 -5.93 0.75 11.65
CA LEU A 140 -5.38 1.02 10.32
C LEU A 140 -6.42 0.73 9.22
N SER A 141 -7.08 -0.43 9.29
CA SER A 141 -8.12 -0.84 8.35
C SER A 141 -9.30 0.13 8.34
N PHE A 142 -9.80 0.51 9.52
CA PHE A 142 -10.91 1.46 9.64
C PHE A 142 -10.51 2.84 9.15
N ALA A 143 -9.31 3.32 9.47
CA ALA A 143 -8.81 4.59 8.94
C ALA A 143 -8.70 4.57 7.42
N GLY A 144 -8.26 3.46 6.82
CA GLY A 144 -8.25 3.26 5.37
C GLY A 144 -9.64 3.26 4.74
N LEU A 145 -10.64 2.68 5.40
CA LEU A 145 -12.04 2.77 4.93
C LEU A 145 -12.61 4.19 5.11
N ILE A 146 -12.31 4.84 6.23
CA ILE A 146 -12.75 6.21 6.54
C ILE A 146 -12.10 7.23 5.60
N SER A 147 -10.88 6.97 5.13
CA SER A 147 -10.22 7.77 4.11
C SER A 147 -11.10 7.93 2.86
N GLY A 148 -11.87 6.89 2.53
CA GLY A 148 -12.84 6.89 1.44
C GLY A 148 -14.00 7.86 1.60
N MET A 149 -14.25 8.35 2.81
CA MET A 149 -15.26 9.36 3.14
C MET A 149 -14.65 10.76 3.30
N MET A 150 -13.35 10.94 2.99
CA MET A 150 -12.68 12.24 3.16
C MET A 150 -12.78 13.13 1.93
N THR A 151 -12.76 12.58 0.72
CA THR A 151 -12.82 13.37 -0.51
C THR A 151 -13.69 12.67 -1.54
N LEU A 152 -14.14 13.44 -2.52
CA LEU A 152 -14.86 12.94 -3.68
C LEU A 152 -14.10 11.80 -4.38
N VAL A 153 -12.77 11.88 -4.43
CA VAL A 153 -11.94 11.00 -5.25
C VAL A 153 -11.35 9.82 -4.50
N ALA A 154 -11.45 9.81 -3.17
CA ALA A 154 -10.87 8.76 -2.34
C ALA A 154 -11.43 7.37 -2.66
N THR A 155 -12.69 7.27 -3.13
CA THR A 155 -13.30 6.00 -3.52
C THR A 155 -14.22 6.11 -4.74
N PRO A 156 -14.34 5.02 -5.54
CA PRO A 156 -15.26 4.98 -6.68
C PRO A 156 -16.74 5.28 -6.38
N PRO A 157 -17.35 4.81 -5.26
CA PRO A 157 -18.73 5.15 -4.91
C PRO A 157 -19.05 6.65 -4.92
N ASN A 158 -18.16 7.49 -4.36
CA ASN A 158 -18.36 8.93 -4.32
C ASN A 158 -18.41 9.55 -5.73
N MET A 159 -17.53 9.08 -6.62
CA MET A 159 -17.48 9.51 -8.01
C MET A 159 -18.72 9.08 -8.79
N ILE A 160 -19.21 7.86 -8.55
CA ILE A 160 -20.43 7.34 -9.19
C ILE A 160 -21.64 8.17 -8.78
N VAL A 161 -21.80 8.44 -7.48
CA VAL A 161 -22.89 9.26 -6.97
C VAL A 161 -22.84 10.68 -7.55
N SER A 162 -21.63 11.26 -7.69
CA SER A 162 -21.45 12.57 -8.30
C SER A 162 -21.78 12.57 -9.80
N SER A 163 -21.34 11.55 -10.55
CA SER A 163 -21.68 11.38 -11.97
C SER A 163 -23.18 11.23 -12.18
N GLU A 164 -23.86 10.51 -11.28
CA GLU A 164 -25.32 10.37 -11.30
C GLU A 164 -26.05 11.71 -11.10
N LEU A 165 -25.61 12.53 -10.13
CA LEU A 165 -26.16 13.87 -9.92
C LEU A 165 -26.03 14.73 -11.18
N VAL A 166 -24.85 14.71 -11.83
CA VAL A 166 -24.61 15.44 -13.08
C VAL A 166 -25.49 14.94 -14.20
N ARG A 167 -25.73 13.63 -14.29
CA ARG A 167 -26.58 13.04 -15.32
C ARG A 167 -28.03 13.50 -15.21
N GLU A 168 -28.54 13.63 -13.99
CA GLU A 168 -29.89 14.16 -13.72
C GLU A 168 -29.98 15.70 -13.80
N GLY A 169 -28.90 16.38 -14.23
CA GLY A 169 -28.87 17.82 -14.44
C GLY A 169 -28.53 18.66 -13.21
N PHE A 170 -28.10 18.03 -12.11
CA PHE A 170 -27.62 18.72 -10.91
C PHE A 170 -26.13 19.03 -11.00
N HIS A 171 -25.68 19.98 -10.17
CA HIS A 171 -24.25 20.13 -9.95
C HIS A 171 -23.71 18.91 -9.20
N GLY A 172 -22.64 18.32 -9.74
CA GLY A 172 -21.92 17.25 -9.08
C GLY A 172 -21.38 17.67 -7.72
N LEU A 173 -20.98 16.68 -6.93
CA LEU A 173 -20.38 16.91 -5.63
C LEU A 173 -19.02 17.63 -5.79
N SER A 174 -18.79 18.70 -5.04
CA SER A 174 -17.48 19.36 -4.94
C SER A 174 -16.45 18.44 -4.27
N PHE A 175 -15.15 18.73 -4.43
CA PHE A 175 -14.05 17.87 -3.95
C PHE A 175 -14.14 17.52 -2.45
N PHE A 176 -14.49 18.50 -1.60
CA PHE A 176 -14.58 18.35 -0.14
C PHE A 176 -16.03 18.25 0.38
N SER A 177 -17.01 17.96 -0.48
CA SER A 177 -18.43 17.85 -0.07
C SER A 177 -18.68 16.73 0.94
N VAL A 178 -17.95 15.60 0.84
CA VAL A 178 -18.08 14.43 1.72
C VAL A 178 -17.30 14.62 3.04
N THR A 179 -16.29 15.48 3.02
CA THR A 179 -15.29 15.65 4.10
C THR A 179 -15.88 15.96 5.46
N PRO A 180 -16.87 16.85 5.63
CA PRO A 180 -17.40 17.15 6.95
C PRO A 180 -17.99 15.91 7.64
N VAL A 181 -18.71 15.08 6.87
CA VAL A 181 -19.28 13.83 7.39
C VAL A 181 -18.16 12.84 7.70
N GLY A 182 -17.19 12.71 6.80
CA GLY A 182 -16.04 11.86 7.03
C GLY A 182 -15.24 12.27 8.27
N ILE A 183 -15.02 13.55 8.54
CA ILE A 183 -14.30 14.03 9.74
C ILE A 183 -15.05 13.60 10.99
N ILE A 184 -16.38 13.72 11.01
CA ILE A 184 -17.20 13.24 12.13
C ILE A 184 -17.04 11.73 12.30
N VAL A 185 -17.09 10.97 11.20
CA VAL A 185 -16.86 9.52 11.22
C VAL A 185 -15.44 9.16 11.67
N LEU A 186 -14.42 9.94 11.31
CA LEU A 186 -13.04 9.76 11.77
C LEU A 186 -12.93 9.99 13.27
N LEU A 187 -13.51 11.06 13.79
CA LEU A 187 -13.52 11.35 15.23
C LEU A 187 -14.23 10.24 16.01
N MET A 188 -15.39 9.79 15.53
CA MET A 188 -16.10 8.64 16.10
C MET A 188 -15.27 7.36 16.00
N GLY A 189 -14.61 7.11 14.87
CA GLY A 189 -13.77 5.94 14.64
C GLY A 189 -12.57 5.90 15.55
N VAL A 190 -11.89 7.04 15.75
CA VAL A 190 -10.80 7.18 16.71
C VAL A 190 -11.28 6.91 18.13
N GLY A 191 -12.39 7.54 18.55
CA GLY A 191 -12.98 7.31 19.88
C GLY A 191 -13.37 5.85 20.09
N TYR A 192 -14.04 5.26 19.09
CA TYR A 192 -14.47 3.86 19.12
C TYR A 192 -13.28 2.90 19.21
N MET A 193 -12.23 3.12 18.41
CA MET A 193 -11.03 2.27 18.43
C MET A 193 -10.20 2.42 19.70
N LEU A 194 -10.18 3.60 20.33
CA LEU A 194 -9.54 3.78 21.63
C LEU A 194 -10.19 2.96 22.74
N VAL A 195 -11.50 2.68 22.64
CA VAL A 195 -12.24 1.80 23.54
C VAL A 195 -12.10 0.33 23.11
N ALA A 196 -12.32 0.06 21.82
CA ALA A 196 -12.32 -1.30 21.27
C ALA A 196 -10.94 -1.98 21.27
N ARG A 197 -9.83 -1.23 21.36
CA ARG A 197 -8.46 -1.79 21.45
C ARG A 197 -8.28 -2.80 22.58
N ASN A 198 -9.03 -2.65 23.68
CA ASN A 198 -8.97 -3.58 24.80
C ASN A 198 -9.63 -4.92 24.47
N TRP A 199 -10.61 -4.92 23.57
CA TRP A 199 -11.33 -6.13 23.11
C TRP A 199 -10.61 -6.83 21.95
N LEU A 200 -9.80 -6.08 21.20
CA LEU A 200 -8.92 -6.60 20.14
C LEU A 200 -7.75 -7.43 20.69
N ALA A 201 -7.56 -7.43 22.01
CA ALA A 201 -6.58 -8.25 22.71
C ALA A 201 -7.17 -9.62 23.07
N SER A 202 -7.56 -10.43 22.08
CA SER A 202 -7.95 -11.80 22.36
C SER A 202 -6.71 -12.69 22.27
N GLY A 203 -6.34 -13.26 23.41
CA GLY A 203 -5.15 -14.09 23.59
C GLY A 203 -5.11 -15.29 22.66
N LYS A 204 -4.03 -15.34 21.89
CA LYS A 204 -3.20 -16.54 21.80
C LYS A 204 -1.79 -16.09 22.06
N ASP A 205 -1.20 -16.61 23.13
CA ASP A 205 0.25 -16.61 23.28
C ASP A 205 0.82 -17.25 22.02
N ASP A 206 1.34 -16.41 21.13
CA ASP A 206 1.94 -16.82 19.87
C ASP A 206 3.32 -17.41 20.18
N ASN A 207 3.29 -18.65 20.68
CA ASN A 207 4.42 -19.59 20.73
C ASN A 207 4.69 -20.22 19.35
N ASP A 208 3.99 -19.80 18.29
CA ASP A 208 4.08 -20.39 16.95
C ASP A 208 4.61 -19.38 15.90
N LYS A 209 5.66 -18.65 16.28
CA LYS A 209 6.15 -17.43 15.60
C LYS A 209 7.05 -17.63 14.38
N ASP A 210 7.06 -18.79 13.73
CA ASP A 210 8.06 -19.06 12.69
C ASP A 210 7.55 -19.09 11.23
N SER A 211 6.24 -19.07 10.96
CA SER A 211 5.77 -19.38 9.59
C SER A 211 5.54 -18.18 8.65
N TRP A 212 5.41 -16.93 9.13
CA TRP A 212 5.02 -15.79 8.25
C TRP A 212 5.78 -14.47 8.46
N LYS A 213 6.88 -14.45 9.23
CA LYS A 213 7.74 -13.27 9.24
C LYS A 213 8.65 -13.29 8.01
N ARG A 214 8.47 -12.32 7.10
CA ARG A 214 9.56 -11.92 6.20
C ARG A 214 10.76 -11.58 7.08
N ARG A 215 11.87 -12.25 6.85
CA ARG A 215 13.09 -12.11 7.65
C ARG A 215 13.60 -10.68 7.52
N THR A 216 13.84 -10.02 8.64
CA THR A 216 14.47 -8.69 8.67
C THR A 216 15.99 -8.82 8.55
N PHE A 217 16.70 -7.72 8.30
CA PHE A 217 18.17 -7.70 8.35
C PHE A 217 18.68 -8.26 9.69
N ARG A 218 17.98 -7.95 10.79
CA ARG A 218 18.32 -8.43 12.13
C ARG A 218 18.17 -9.95 12.26
N ASP A 219 17.13 -10.52 11.66
CA ASP A 219 16.91 -11.97 11.66
C ASP A 219 18.00 -12.66 10.82
N LEU A 220 18.33 -12.12 9.64
CA LEU A 220 19.42 -12.64 8.81
C LEU A 220 20.78 -12.57 9.53
N ILE A 221 21.08 -11.44 10.19
CA ILE A 221 22.31 -11.27 10.98
C ILE A 221 22.40 -12.29 12.11
N ARG A 222 21.28 -12.59 12.77
CA ARG A 222 21.21 -13.59 13.84
C ARG A 222 21.33 -15.02 13.30
N ASP A 223 20.55 -15.35 12.28
CA ASP A 223 20.47 -16.69 11.68
C ASP A 223 21.79 -17.12 11.05
N TYR A 224 22.53 -16.18 10.45
CA TYR A 224 23.86 -16.42 9.90
C TYR A 224 24.99 -16.19 10.92
N LYS A 225 24.68 -15.98 12.20
CA LYS A 225 25.66 -15.72 13.28
C LYS A 225 26.68 -14.64 12.90
N LEU A 226 26.22 -13.56 12.26
CA LEU A 226 27.07 -12.42 11.87
C LEU A 226 27.41 -11.54 13.08
N THR A 227 26.58 -11.56 14.13
CA THR A 227 26.85 -10.97 15.45
C THR A 227 28.07 -11.64 16.09
N GLY A 228 29.25 -11.08 15.83
CA GLY A 228 30.52 -11.63 16.31
C GLY A 228 31.62 -11.66 15.24
N ARG A 229 31.25 -11.68 13.95
CA ARG A 229 32.20 -11.67 12.81
C ARG A 229 32.32 -10.30 12.14
N ALA A 230 31.20 -9.59 12.02
CA ALA A 230 31.21 -8.22 11.49
C ALA A 230 31.84 -7.22 12.47
N ARG A 231 32.71 -6.35 11.96
CA ARG A 231 33.42 -5.29 12.70
C ARG A 231 33.40 -4.00 11.90
N ARG A 232 33.29 -2.88 12.61
CA ARG A 232 33.34 -1.54 12.03
C ARG A 232 34.63 -0.88 12.47
N LEU A 233 35.51 -0.59 11.52
CA LEU A 233 36.84 -0.07 11.78
C LEU A 233 37.04 1.23 11.01
N ALA A 234 37.28 2.33 11.71
CA ALA A 234 37.58 3.62 11.09
C ALA A 234 39.08 3.74 10.79
N LEU A 235 39.45 4.22 9.60
CA LEU A 235 40.84 4.55 9.29
C LEU A 235 41.23 5.84 10.01
N ARG A 236 42.31 5.80 10.80
CA ARG A 236 42.93 7.00 11.38
C ARG A 236 43.85 7.66 10.38
N SER A 237 44.05 8.97 10.55
CA SER A 237 44.98 9.75 9.74
C SER A 237 46.40 9.20 9.90
N GLY A 238 46.98 8.75 8.79
CA GLY A 238 48.29 8.08 8.74
C GLY A 238 48.23 6.55 8.60
N SER A 239 47.03 5.94 8.52
CA SER A 239 46.91 4.49 8.30
C SER A 239 47.64 4.06 7.01
N PRO A 240 48.45 2.97 7.05
CA PRO A 240 49.15 2.44 5.88
C PRO A 240 48.20 1.89 4.80
N LEU A 241 46.90 1.81 5.10
CA LEU A 241 45.87 1.40 4.14
C LEU A 241 45.45 2.56 3.21
N ILE A 242 45.72 3.81 3.57
CA ILE A 242 45.26 4.99 2.81
C ILE A 242 46.06 5.12 1.51
N GLY A 243 45.37 5.37 0.39
CA GLY A 243 45.97 5.55 -0.93
C GLY A 243 46.20 4.24 -1.71
N HIS A 244 45.94 3.09 -1.08
CA HIS A 244 46.02 1.78 -1.71
C HIS A 244 44.64 1.23 -2.07
N THR A 245 44.60 0.38 -3.09
CA THR A 245 43.38 -0.32 -3.50
C THR A 245 43.14 -1.57 -2.66
N LEU A 246 41.87 -1.99 -2.52
CA LEU A 246 41.52 -3.19 -1.76
C LEU A 246 42.20 -4.46 -2.29
N ASP A 247 42.48 -4.55 -3.59
CA ASP A 247 43.19 -5.68 -4.20
C ASP A 247 44.68 -5.69 -3.83
N GLU A 248 45.35 -4.54 -3.84
CA GLU A 248 46.77 -4.42 -3.43
C GLU A 248 47.01 -4.82 -1.98
N LEU A 249 46.05 -4.50 -1.11
CA LEU A 249 46.18 -4.69 0.34
C LEU A 249 46.03 -6.16 0.76
N HIS A 250 45.45 -7.01 -0.10
CA HIS A 250 45.27 -8.44 0.15
C HIS A 250 44.72 -8.78 1.56
N LEU A 251 43.86 -7.92 2.10
CA LEU A 251 43.38 -7.98 3.50
C LEU A 251 42.73 -9.33 3.85
N ARG A 252 42.08 -9.96 2.86
CA ARG A 252 41.42 -11.25 3.01
C ARG A 252 42.41 -12.40 3.21
N SER A 253 43.50 -12.45 2.44
CA SER A 253 44.48 -13.54 2.54
C SER A 253 45.43 -13.35 3.72
N ARG A 254 45.77 -12.09 4.06
CA ARG A 254 46.71 -11.78 5.13
C ARG A 254 46.10 -11.81 6.53
N TYR A 255 44.86 -11.30 6.68
CA TYR A 255 44.23 -11.12 7.99
C TYR A 255 42.87 -11.81 8.13
N GLY A 256 42.42 -12.56 7.12
CA GLY A 256 41.05 -13.10 7.11
C GLY A 256 39.97 -12.00 7.07
N ALA A 257 40.36 -10.76 6.75
CA ALA A 257 39.52 -9.58 6.83
C ALA A 257 38.80 -9.34 5.49
N ASN A 258 37.51 -9.66 5.43
CA ASN A 258 36.71 -9.43 4.24
C ASN A 258 35.98 -8.08 4.31
N VAL A 259 36.39 -7.10 3.50
CA VAL A 259 35.71 -5.80 3.45
C VAL A 259 34.39 -5.92 2.71
N VAL A 260 33.29 -5.82 3.44
CA VAL A 260 31.91 -5.92 2.94
C VAL A 260 31.44 -4.60 2.35
N GLY A 261 31.92 -3.46 2.88
CA GLY A 261 31.62 -2.14 2.36
C GLY A 261 32.43 -1.03 3.03
N ILE A 262 32.42 0.16 2.42
CA ILE A 262 33.19 1.33 2.88
C ILE A 262 32.24 2.50 3.09
N GLU A 263 32.17 3.08 4.28
CA GLU A 263 31.52 4.37 4.49
C GLU A 263 32.46 5.51 4.14
N ARG A 264 31.99 6.44 3.31
CA ARG A 264 32.72 7.66 2.98
C ARG A 264 31.86 8.89 3.17
N TRP A 265 32.44 9.95 3.73
CA TRP A 265 31.75 11.24 3.85
C TRP A 265 31.70 11.95 2.48
N ARG A 266 30.50 12.26 1.98
CA ARG A 266 30.29 13.06 0.76
C ARG A 266 29.16 14.06 0.97
N LYS A 267 29.41 15.35 0.64
CA LYS A 267 28.42 16.44 0.63
C LYS A 267 27.44 16.38 1.83
N PHE A 268 27.99 16.41 3.05
CA PHE A 268 27.25 16.45 4.32
C PHE A 268 26.59 15.14 4.82
N ARG A 269 26.79 13.98 4.17
CA ARG A 269 26.33 12.68 4.68
C ARG A 269 27.37 11.56 4.49
N ARG A 270 27.27 10.51 5.30
CA ARG A 270 27.99 9.24 5.04
C ARG A 270 27.25 8.50 3.92
N VAL A 271 28.00 8.01 2.94
CA VAL A 271 27.48 7.20 1.84
C VAL A 271 28.27 5.90 1.81
N MET A 272 27.58 4.79 1.64
CA MET A 272 28.26 3.51 1.41
C MET A 272 28.78 3.44 -0.03
N VAL A 273 30.07 3.15 -0.14
CA VAL A 273 30.76 2.86 -1.39
C VAL A 273 30.93 1.35 -1.46
N SER A 274 30.61 0.76 -2.62
CA SER A 274 30.85 -0.65 -2.84
C SER A 274 32.34 -0.93 -2.70
N ALA A 275 32.68 -1.91 -1.87
CA ALA A 275 34.04 -2.40 -1.78
C ALA A 275 34.30 -3.23 -3.04
N ILE A 276 34.92 -2.64 -4.07
CA ILE A 276 35.40 -3.35 -5.27
C ILE A 276 36.93 -3.38 -5.19
N GLY A 277 37.58 -4.36 -5.81
CA GLY A 277 39.04 -4.54 -5.73
C GLY A 277 39.86 -3.28 -6.06
N ASN A 278 39.44 -2.52 -7.07
CA ASN A 278 40.03 -1.24 -7.48
C ASN A 278 39.63 -0.03 -6.60
N THR A 279 38.92 -0.24 -5.51
CA THR A 279 38.46 0.86 -4.65
C THR A 279 39.61 1.30 -3.76
N GLU A 280 40.09 2.53 -3.99
CA GLU A 280 41.11 3.18 -3.17
C GLU A 280 40.53 3.63 -1.82
N LEU A 281 41.23 3.30 -0.73
CA LEU A 281 40.88 3.72 0.63
C LEU A 281 41.38 5.14 0.92
N LYS A 282 40.55 5.96 1.55
CA LYS A 282 40.82 7.37 1.85
C LYS A 282 40.79 7.65 3.34
N ASP A 283 41.41 8.76 3.72
CA ASP A 283 41.37 9.24 5.10
C ASP A 283 39.91 9.37 5.60
N ARG A 284 39.67 8.91 6.83
CA ARG A 284 38.35 8.85 7.49
C ARG A 284 37.31 7.91 6.85
N ASP A 285 37.72 7.03 5.94
CA ASP A 285 36.85 5.93 5.54
C ASP A 285 36.57 5.01 6.74
N VAL A 286 35.37 4.43 6.77
CA VAL A 286 35.03 3.41 7.77
C VAL A 286 34.76 2.10 7.06
N LEU A 287 35.55 1.08 7.40
CA LEU A 287 35.45 -0.25 6.83
C LEU A 287 34.46 -1.08 7.64
N LEU A 288 33.53 -1.69 6.92
CA LEU A 288 32.74 -2.80 7.43
C LEU A 288 33.43 -4.09 7.02
N ILE A 289 34.01 -4.80 8.00
CA ILE A 289 34.80 -6.00 7.77
C ILE A 289 34.07 -7.20 8.37
N ASP A 290 33.94 -8.26 7.60
CA ASP A 290 33.58 -9.59 8.09
C ASP A 290 34.87 -10.37 8.36
N MET A 291 35.15 -10.61 9.64
CA MET A 291 36.27 -11.43 10.11
C MET A 291 35.71 -12.81 10.42
N SER A 292 35.81 -13.72 9.46
CA SER A 292 35.30 -15.10 9.58
C SER A 292 36.21 -16.00 10.42
N ASP A 293 37.45 -15.57 10.66
CA ASP A 293 38.47 -16.32 11.40
C ASP A 293 38.70 -15.70 12.78
N SER A 294 38.56 -16.52 13.83
CA SER A 294 38.73 -16.09 15.23
C SER A 294 40.20 -16.08 15.69
N GLU A 295 41.13 -16.62 14.88
CA GLU A 295 42.54 -16.75 15.25
C GLU A 295 43.34 -15.44 15.11
N VAL A 296 42.86 -14.47 14.33
CA VAL A 296 43.54 -13.17 14.18
C VAL A 296 43.11 -12.25 15.33
N ASP A 297 44.07 -11.82 16.16
CA ASP A 297 43.78 -10.88 17.24
C ASP A 297 43.40 -9.52 16.62
N LEU A 298 42.11 -9.17 16.73
CA LEU A 298 41.56 -7.90 16.26
C LEU A 298 42.39 -6.71 16.74
N ARG A 299 42.98 -6.82 17.95
CA ARG A 299 43.82 -5.77 18.52
C ARG A 299 45.11 -5.58 17.74
N GLU A 300 45.73 -6.66 17.30
CA GLU A 300 46.96 -6.63 16.48
C GLU A 300 46.67 -6.02 15.11
N PHE A 301 45.60 -6.47 14.44
CA PHE A 301 45.17 -5.89 13.17
C PHE A 301 44.85 -4.39 13.29
N CYS A 302 44.18 -3.97 14.37
CA CYS A 302 43.89 -2.56 14.59
C CYS A 302 45.15 -1.73 14.89
N ALA A 303 46.12 -2.30 15.62
CA ALA A 303 47.36 -1.63 15.97
C ALA A 303 48.28 -1.46 14.74
N GLU A 304 48.50 -2.52 13.97
CA GLU A 304 49.37 -2.49 12.79
C GLU A 304 48.83 -1.57 11.67
N GLN A 305 47.51 -1.58 11.47
CA GLN A 305 46.88 -0.85 10.37
C GLN A 305 46.35 0.53 10.81
N MET A 306 46.60 0.94 12.06
CA MET A 306 46.07 2.17 12.68
C MET A 306 44.56 2.34 12.46
N LEU A 307 43.80 1.31 12.82
CA LEU A 307 42.36 1.29 12.75
C LEU A 307 41.74 1.52 14.13
N GLU A 308 40.64 2.26 14.16
CA GLU A 308 39.89 2.51 15.38
C GLU A 308 38.60 1.67 15.38
N PRO A 309 38.43 0.74 16.35
CA PRO A 309 37.22 -0.04 16.45
C PRO A 309 36.06 0.84 16.87
N MET A 310 34.99 0.82 16.07
CA MET A 310 33.74 1.49 16.35
C MET A 310 32.70 0.48 16.85
N VAL A 311 31.85 0.91 17.78
CA VAL A 311 30.75 0.07 18.26
C VAL A 311 29.75 -0.20 17.13
N LEU A 312 29.60 -1.46 16.76
CA LEU A 312 28.56 -1.93 15.85
C LEU A 312 27.30 -2.24 16.69
N ARG A 313 26.39 -1.28 16.81
CA ARG A 313 25.09 -1.54 17.43
C ARG A 313 24.21 -2.32 16.44
N GLY A 314 23.36 -3.22 16.93
CA GLY A 314 22.47 -4.02 16.07
C GLY A 314 21.54 -3.19 15.17
N GLU A 315 21.27 -1.93 15.55
CA GLU A 315 20.48 -0.97 14.77
C GLU A 315 21.21 -0.39 13.56
N TYR A 316 22.54 -0.47 13.51
CA TYR A 316 23.36 0.15 12.48
C TYR A 316 23.09 -0.41 11.07
N PHE A 317 22.89 -1.72 10.94
CA PHE A 317 22.56 -2.34 9.65
C PHE A 317 21.16 -1.95 9.18
N SER A 318 20.23 -1.75 10.10
CA SER A 318 18.88 -1.26 9.80
C SER A 318 18.89 0.22 9.40
N GLU A 319 19.74 1.05 10.03
CA GLU A 319 19.92 2.46 9.65
C GLU A 319 20.54 2.63 8.25
N GLN A 320 21.47 1.74 7.88
CA GLN A 320 22.16 1.75 6.58
C GLN A 320 21.49 0.86 5.50
N ALA A 321 20.37 0.20 5.81
CA ALA A 321 19.64 -0.68 4.88
C ALA A 321 19.21 0.03 3.59
N ARG A 322 19.14 1.37 3.61
CA ARG A 322 18.86 2.21 2.44
C ARG A 322 19.97 2.18 1.39
N ASP A 323 21.24 2.05 1.81
CA ASP A 323 22.39 2.06 0.93
C ASP A 323 23.02 0.67 0.71
N VAL A 324 22.74 -0.28 1.62
CA VAL A 324 23.26 -1.66 1.59
C VAL A 324 22.11 -2.63 1.58
N GLY A 325 21.99 -3.41 0.51
CA GLY A 325 21.03 -4.51 0.42
C GLY A 325 21.61 -5.82 0.90
N MET A 326 20.73 -6.63 1.50
CA MET A 326 20.97 -8.03 1.86
C MET A 326 19.95 -8.89 1.12
N ALA A 327 20.33 -10.08 0.66
CA ALA A 327 19.39 -11.04 0.07
C ALA A 327 19.87 -12.48 0.28
N GLU A 328 18.93 -13.40 0.51
CA GLU A 328 19.21 -14.83 0.46
C GLU A 328 19.03 -15.34 -0.98
N VAL A 329 20.01 -16.05 -1.50
CA VAL A 329 20.07 -16.52 -2.89
C VAL A 329 20.44 -17.99 -2.91
N THR A 330 19.72 -18.81 -3.68
CA THR A 330 20.08 -20.21 -3.93
C THR A 330 20.58 -20.39 -5.35
N ILE A 331 21.38 -21.42 -5.54
CA ILE A 331 21.86 -21.88 -6.85
C ILE A 331 20.76 -22.72 -7.51
N VAL A 332 20.62 -22.60 -8.83
CA VAL A 332 19.67 -23.38 -9.63
C VAL A 332 20.26 -24.77 -9.95
N PRO A 333 19.46 -25.86 -9.98
CA PRO A 333 19.94 -27.22 -10.26
C PRO A 333 20.77 -27.39 -11.55
N ASP A 334 20.50 -26.59 -12.58
CA ASP A 334 21.18 -26.65 -13.88
C ASP A 334 22.37 -25.68 -14.00
N SER A 335 22.80 -25.06 -12.90
CA SER A 335 23.88 -24.06 -12.94
C SER A 335 25.27 -24.71 -12.98
N ASP A 336 26.15 -24.20 -13.86
CA ASP A 336 27.58 -24.54 -13.96
C ASP A 336 28.41 -24.14 -12.72
N LEU A 337 27.76 -23.60 -11.69
CA LEU A 337 28.35 -23.15 -10.44
C LEU A 337 28.35 -24.23 -9.35
N ILE A 338 27.60 -25.33 -9.55
CA ILE A 338 27.57 -26.46 -8.62
C ILE A 338 28.95 -27.13 -8.61
N GLY A 339 29.48 -27.38 -7.41
CA GLY A 339 30.81 -27.98 -7.20
C GLY A 339 31.98 -27.00 -7.27
N LYS A 340 31.75 -25.73 -7.65
CA LYS A 340 32.78 -24.68 -7.59
C LYS A 340 32.83 -24.03 -6.21
N THR A 341 33.99 -23.51 -5.84
CA THR A 341 34.19 -22.71 -4.63
C THR A 341 33.82 -21.25 -4.86
N LEU A 342 33.55 -20.49 -3.78
CA LEU A 342 33.31 -19.04 -3.86
C LEU A 342 34.50 -18.29 -4.50
N SER A 343 35.72 -18.82 -4.36
CA SER A 343 36.93 -18.29 -4.99
C SER A 343 36.91 -18.45 -6.51
N GLU A 344 36.60 -19.65 -7.00
CA GLU A 344 36.59 -19.98 -8.42
C GLU A 344 35.49 -19.24 -9.19
N MET A 345 34.37 -18.97 -8.52
CA MET A 345 33.27 -18.22 -9.11
C MET A 345 33.54 -16.72 -9.26
N ALA A 346 34.55 -16.20 -8.55
CA ALA A 346 34.85 -14.77 -8.47
C ALA A 346 33.59 -13.90 -8.27
N PHE A 347 32.71 -14.32 -7.36
CA PHE A 347 31.34 -13.79 -7.24
C PHE A 347 31.29 -12.26 -7.11
N ARG A 348 32.23 -11.68 -6.37
CA ARG A 348 32.40 -10.23 -6.21
C ARG A 348 32.75 -9.52 -7.51
N THR A 349 33.66 -10.06 -8.30
CA THR A 349 34.10 -9.47 -9.57
C THR A 349 33.01 -9.59 -10.64
N ARG A 350 32.31 -10.74 -10.67
CA ARG A 350 31.30 -11.05 -11.69
C ARG A 350 29.96 -10.36 -11.44
N TYR A 351 29.50 -10.32 -10.19
CA TYR A 351 28.16 -9.81 -9.84
C TYR A 351 28.20 -8.53 -9.00
N GLY A 352 29.38 -8.10 -8.51
CA GLY A 352 29.51 -6.90 -7.68
C GLY A 352 28.95 -7.06 -6.26
N LEU A 353 28.67 -8.29 -5.83
CA LEU A 353 28.05 -8.63 -4.56
C LEU A 353 29.02 -9.46 -3.70
N ASN A 354 28.91 -9.36 -2.38
CA ASN A 354 29.72 -10.12 -1.44
C ASN A 354 28.88 -11.22 -0.79
N VAL A 355 29.38 -12.46 -0.77
CA VAL A 355 28.79 -13.54 0.03
C VAL A 355 29.36 -13.47 1.43
N VAL A 356 28.50 -13.40 2.44
CA VAL A 356 28.89 -13.29 3.87
C VAL A 356 28.50 -14.51 4.71
N GLY A 357 27.67 -15.39 4.15
CA GLY A 357 27.24 -16.61 4.82
C GLY A 357 26.69 -17.62 3.83
N ILE A 358 26.89 -18.90 4.14
CA ILE A 358 26.28 -20.03 3.44
C ILE A 358 25.48 -20.81 4.48
N ARG A 359 24.27 -21.21 4.12
CA ARG A 359 23.42 -22.09 4.92
C ARG A 359 23.19 -23.37 4.13
N ARG A 360 23.52 -24.50 4.74
CA ARG A 360 23.33 -25.84 4.18
C ARG A 360 22.41 -26.62 5.12
N ASP A 361 21.37 -27.24 4.57
CA ASP A 361 20.37 -28.01 5.34
C ASP A 361 19.77 -27.24 6.53
N GLY A 362 19.59 -25.93 6.39
CA GLY A 362 19.03 -25.07 7.43
C GLY A 362 20.02 -24.61 8.51
N VAL A 363 21.28 -25.07 8.47
CA VAL A 363 22.32 -24.70 9.45
C VAL A 363 23.34 -23.74 8.81
N PRO A 364 23.68 -22.60 9.45
CA PRO A 364 24.73 -21.73 8.94
C PRO A 364 26.09 -22.42 9.04
N MET A 365 26.84 -22.42 7.94
CA MET A 365 28.19 -22.96 7.93
C MET A 365 29.16 -22.04 8.72
N GLU A 366 30.05 -22.65 9.49
CA GLU A 366 31.08 -21.96 10.28
C GLU A 366 32.47 -22.23 9.66
N GLY A 367 33.37 -21.23 9.69
CA GLY A 367 34.74 -21.35 9.19
C GLY A 367 35.00 -20.71 7.81
N LYS A 368 36.01 -21.21 7.09
CA LYS A 368 36.50 -20.65 5.81
C LYS A 368 35.57 -21.02 4.64
N LEU A 369 34.42 -20.34 4.56
CA LEU A 369 33.41 -20.43 3.49
C LEU A 369 33.96 -20.34 2.05
N VAL A 370 35.15 -19.77 1.90
CA VAL A 370 35.79 -19.45 0.63
C VAL A 370 36.32 -20.68 -0.13
N ASN A 371 36.63 -21.77 0.60
CA ASN A 371 37.26 -22.97 0.04
C ASN A 371 36.31 -24.16 -0.07
N ASP A 372 35.09 -24.05 0.48
CA ASP A 372 34.12 -25.12 0.42
C ASP A 372 33.39 -25.11 -0.93
N PRO A 373 33.26 -26.27 -1.62
CA PRO A 373 32.50 -26.36 -2.85
C PRO A 373 31.00 -26.23 -2.56
N LEU A 374 30.32 -25.46 -3.42
CA LEU A 374 28.88 -25.23 -3.32
C LEU A 374 28.08 -26.46 -3.74
N GLN A 375 27.05 -26.77 -2.96
CA GLN A 375 26.15 -27.89 -3.16
C GLN A 375 24.75 -27.41 -3.55
N LEU A 376 23.99 -28.28 -4.22
CA LEU A 376 22.60 -28.03 -4.55
C LEU A 376 21.79 -27.94 -3.25
N GLY A 377 21.06 -26.84 -3.06
CA GLY A 377 20.33 -26.53 -1.82
C GLY A 377 21.04 -25.54 -0.89
N ASP A 378 22.28 -25.14 -1.20
CA ASP A 378 22.97 -24.08 -0.45
C ASP A 378 22.29 -22.71 -0.63
N ILE A 379 22.04 -22.04 0.50
CA ILE A 379 21.49 -20.69 0.55
C ILE A 379 22.59 -19.70 0.92
N LEU A 380 22.95 -18.85 -0.04
CA LEU A 380 23.96 -17.80 0.07
C LEU A 380 23.32 -16.50 0.59
N LEU A 381 23.86 -15.93 1.66
CA LEU A 381 23.55 -14.56 2.06
C LEU A 381 24.48 -13.60 1.33
N VAL A 382 23.91 -12.77 0.46
CA VAL A 382 24.63 -11.77 -0.32
C VAL A 382 24.39 -10.36 0.22
N ILE A 383 25.46 -9.54 0.25
CA ILE A 383 25.43 -8.13 0.64
C ILE A 383 26.01 -7.28 -0.49
N GLY A 384 25.34 -6.17 -0.84
CA GLY A 384 25.86 -5.22 -1.82
C GLY A 384 24.87 -4.12 -2.18
N ASN A 385 25.07 -3.47 -3.33
CA ASN A 385 24.16 -2.42 -3.77
C ASN A 385 22.81 -3.00 -4.22
N TRP A 386 21.69 -2.38 -3.84
CA TRP A 386 20.35 -2.80 -4.27
C TRP A 386 20.20 -2.92 -5.79
N LYS A 387 20.88 -2.09 -6.57
CA LYS A 387 20.87 -2.17 -8.04
C LYS A 387 21.48 -3.49 -8.54
N GLN A 388 22.55 -3.96 -7.90
CA GLN A 388 23.24 -5.20 -8.27
C GLN A 388 22.42 -6.42 -7.82
N ILE A 389 21.78 -6.37 -6.65
CA ILE A 389 20.86 -7.43 -6.19
C ILE A 389 19.67 -7.56 -7.15
N ARG A 390 19.09 -6.43 -7.59
CA ARG A 390 18.03 -6.44 -8.61
C ARG A 390 18.50 -6.96 -9.96
N GLN A 391 19.75 -6.67 -10.37
CA GLN A 391 20.32 -7.26 -11.59
C GLN A 391 20.49 -8.77 -11.47
N LEU A 392 20.86 -9.28 -10.29
CA LEU A 392 20.96 -10.71 -10.02
C LEU A 392 19.60 -11.40 -10.18
N GLN A 393 18.49 -10.76 -9.76
CA GLN A 393 17.13 -11.27 -9.96
C GLN A 393 16.72 -11.41 -11.43
N LEU A 394 17.27 -10.56 -12.30
CA LEU A 394 16.96 -10.57 -13.72
C LEU A 394 17.77 -11.64 -14.48
N GLN A 395 18.66 -12.38 -13.81
CA GLN A 395 19.49 -13.43 -14.39
C GLN A 395 19.20 -14.82 -13.76
N PRO A 396 18.03 -15.43 -14.03
CA PRO A 396 17.58 -16.66 -13.37
C PRO A 396 18.36 -17.93 -13.78
N ARG A 397 19.38 -17.83 -14.63
CA ARG A 397 20.16 -18.99 -15.10
C ARG A 397 21.05 -19.59 -14.02
N ASP A 398 21.63 -18.75 -13.18
CA ASP A 398 22.63 -19.18 -12.19
C ASP A 398 22.07 -19.15 -10.76
N PHE A 399 21.11 -18.26 -10.49
CA PHE A 399 20.64 -17.97 -9.14
C PHE A 399 19.14 -17.66 -9.07
N ILE A 400 18.51 -18.06 -7.97
CA ILE A 400 17.17 -17.62 -7.57
C ILE A 400 17.29 -16.88 -6.25
N VAL A 401 16.85 -15.62 -6.22
CA VAL A 401 16.75 -14.87 -4.96
C VAL A 401 15.53 -15.39 -4.19
N LEU A 402 15.78 -16.14 -3.11
CA LEU A 402 14.74 -16.81 -2.32
C LEU A 402 14.00 -15.82 -1.42
N HIS A 403 14.75 -15.00 -0.68
CA HIS A 403 14.18 -14.05 0.28
C HIS A 403 14.84 -12.69 0.15
N LEU A 404 14.00 -11.71 -0.11
CA LEU A 404 14.30 -10.29 0.00
C LEU A 404 13.83 -9.84 1.40
N PRO A 405 14.71 -9.27 2.23
CA PRO A 405 14.33 -8.77 3.54
C PRO A 405 13.32 -7.61 3.42
N ALA A 406 12.51 -7.38 4.46
CA ALA A 406 11.43 -6.39 4.43
C ALA A 406 11.93 -4.97 4.09
N GLU A 407 13.19 -4.66 4.43
CA GLU A 407 13.86 -3.38 4.22
C GLU A 407 14.07 -3.02 2.72
N VAL A 408 13.82 -3.95 1.78
CA VAL A 408 13.79 -3.66 0.33
C VAL A 408 12.70 -2.65 -0.01
N ASP A 409 11.59 -2.72 0.72
CA ASP A 409 10.44 -1.86 0.53
C ASP A 409 10.73 -0.43 1.02
N ASP A 410 11.72 -0.23 1.90
CA ASP A 410 12.11 1.09 2.45
C ASP A 410 12.91 1.96 1.47
N VAL A 411 13.36 1.42 0.33
CA VAL A 411 14.14 2.16 -0.68
C VAL A 411 13.22 2.67 -1.78
N ALA A 412 12.51 3.77 -1.48
CA ALA A 412 11.72 4.47 -2.49
C ALA A 412 12.66 4.99 -3.62
N PRO A 413 12.35 4.74 -4.91
CA PRO A 413 13.25 5.08 -6.03
C PRO A 413 13.55 6.58 -6.17
N ALA A 414 12.69 7.45 -5.66
CA ALA A 414 12.73 8.91 -5.88
C ALA A 414 12.64 9.72 -4.57
N ILE A 415 13.22 9.24 -3.45
CA ILE A 415 13.15 9.89 -2.13
C ILE A 415 13.51 11.39 -2.15
N SER A 416 14.47 11.80 -2.97
CA SER A 416 14.89 13.21 -3.08
C SER A 416 13.86 14.13 -3.73
N GLN A 417 12.78 13.59 -4.32
CA GLN A 417 11.74 14.34 -5.02
C GLN A 417 10.46 14.53 -4.18
N ALA A 418 10.44 14.09 -2.93
CA ALA A 418 9.29 14.24 -2.02
C ALA A 418 8.72 15.68 -1.96
N PRO A 419 9.53 16.76 -1.88
CA PRO A 419 8.99 18.13 -1.90
C PRO A 419 8.26 18.48 -3.20
N HIS A 420 8.75 18.00 -4.34
CA HIS A 420 8.11 18.24 -5.64
C HIS A 420 6.79 17.49 -5.78
N ALA A 421 6.72 16.24 -5.27
CA ALA A 421 5.47 15.48 -5.27
C ALA A 421 4.41 16.15 -4.37
N LEU A 422 4.79 16.63 -3.18
CA LEU A 422 3.90 17.40 -2.30
C LEU A 422 3.47 18.72 -2.94
N PHE A 423 4.37 19.41 -3.64
CA PHE A 423 4.03 20.62 -4.39
C PHE A 423 3.02 20.35 -5.51
N CYS A 424 3.21 19.30 -6.32
CA CYS A 424 2.24 18.93 -7.36
C CYS A 424 0.87 18.61 -6.77
N LEU A 425 0.84 17.89 -5.64
CA LEU A 425 -0.40 17.58 -4.95
C LEU A 425 -1.10 18.84 -4.42
N ALA A 426 -0.36 19.72 -3.74
CA ALA A 426 -0.91 20.96 -3.21
C ALA A 426 -1.45 21.87 -4.33
N LEU A 427 -0.73 21.95 -5.46
CA LEU A 427 -1.16 22.70 -6.64
C LEU A 427 -2.46 22.12 -7.24
N MET A 428 -2.54 20.80 -7.36
CA MET A 428 -3.76 20.13 -7.82
C MET A 428 -4.97 20.50 -6.95
N ILE A 429 -4.81 20.39 -5.63
CA ILE A 429 -5.88 20.71 -4.67
C ILE A 429 -6.27 22.18 -4.77
N ALA A 430 -5.30 23.09 -4.89
CA ALA A 430 -5.57 24.51 -5.05
C ALA A 430 -6.38 24.81 -6.32
N MET A 431 -6.07 24.17 -7.45
CA MET A 431 -6.84 24.30 -8.69
C MET A 431 -8.27 23.75 -8.56
N MET A 432 -8.43 22.59 -7.91
CA MET A 432 -9.74 21.99 -7.66
C MET A 432 -10.62 22.82 -6.71
N LEU A 433 -10.02 23.63 -5.84
CA LEU A 433 -10.75 24.52 -4.92
C LEU A 433 -11.26 25.79 -5.59
N THR A 434 -10.61 26.24 -6.66
CA THR A 434 -11.00 27.47 -7.36
C THR A 434 -12.18 27.29 -8.31
N ASP A 435 -12.60 26.04 -8.59
CA ASP A 435 -13.66 25.66 -9.54
C ASP A 435 -13.53 26.23 -10.98
N GLU A 436 -12.52 27.05 -11.27
CA GLU A 436 -12.25 27.61 -12.61
C GLU A 436 -11.71 26.56 -13.59
N VAL A 437 -11.01 25.54 -13.08
CA VAL A 437 -10.41 24.47 -13.87
C VAL A 437 -11.16 23.17 -13.61
N PRO A 438 -11.68 22.46 -14.65
CA PRO A 438 -12.31 21.17 -14.46
C PRO A 438 -11.38 20.19 -13.72
N ASN A 439 -11.89 19.47 -12.73
CA ASN A 439 -11.11 18.60 -11.84
C ASN A 439 -10.19 17.61 -12.59
N ALA A 440 -10.69 17.02 -13.68
CA ALA A 440 -9.90 16.12 -14.52
C ALA A 440 -8.66 16.79 -15.11
N ILE A 441 -8.78 18.05 -15.55
CA ILE A 441 -7.68 18.83 -16.12
C ILE A 441 -6.66 19.21 -15.03
N ALA A 442 -7.13 19.63 -13.85
CA ALA A 442 -6.25 19.90 -12.71
C ALA A 442 -5.39 18.67 -12.34
N ALA A 443 -5.99 17.47 -12.32
CA ALA A 443 -5.26 16.24 -12.05
C ALA A 443 -4.26 15.88 -13.17
N LEU A 444 -4.63 16.07 -14.45
CA LEU A 444 -3.72 15.84 -15.58
C LEU A 444 -2.50 16.79 -15.54
N ILE A 445 -2.71 18.06 -15.20
CA ILE A 445 -1.62 19.03 -15.00
C ILE A 445 -0.66 18.54 -13.92
N ALA A 446 -1.19 18.06 -12.79
CA ALA A 446 -0.38 17.52 -11.70
C ALA A 446 0.42 16.26 -12.12
N CYS A 447 -0.19 15.33 -12.85
CA CYS A 447 0.51 14.17 -13.43
C CYS A 447 1.68 14.57 -14.33
N MET A 448 1.45 15.53 -15.23
CA MET A 448 2.50 16.03 -16.13
C MET A 448 3.65 16.69 -15.37
N LEU A 449 3.35 17.43 -14.29
CA LEU A 449 4.37 18.00 -13.41
C LEU A 449 5.13 16.93 -12.63
N MET A 450 4.46 15.88 -12.14
CA MET A 450 5.13 14.76 -11.48
C MET A 450 6.09 14.02 -12.41
N GLY A 451 5.71 13.84 -13.68
CA GLY A 451 6.62 13.34 -14.72
C GLY A 451 7.81 14.27 -14.95
N LYS A 452 7.56 15.58 -15.07
CA LYS A 452 8.60 16.60 -15.24
C LYS A 452 9.63 16.62 -14.10
N PHE A 453 9.17 16.50 -12.85
CA PHE A 453 10.02 16.44 -11.67
C PHE A 453 10.63 15.05 -11.41
N ARG A 454 10.38 14.08 -12.31
CA ARG A 454 10.86 12.69 -12.18
C ARG A 454 10.41 12.02 -10.88
N CYS A 455 9.21 12.37 -10.40
CA CYS A 455 8.56 11.67 -9.28
C CYS A 455 8.06 10.29 -9.72
N ILE A 456 7.63 10.17 -10.99
CA ILE A 456 7.17 8.93 -11.62
C ILE A 456 7.62 8.89 -13.09
N ASP A 457 8.03 7.72 -13.57
CA ASP A 457 8.33 7.44 -14.98
C ASP A 457 7.08 7.01 -15.75
N MET A 458 7.10 7.15 -17.09
CA MET A 458 5.92 6.91 -17.93
C MET A 458 5.43 5.46 -17.85
N GLU A 459 6.33 4.48 -17.82
CA GLU A 459 5.97 3.07 -17.73
C GLU A 459 5.26 2.78 -16.40
N SER A 460 5.80 3.32 -15.32
CA SER A 460 5.18 3.20 -14.00
C SER A 460 3.86 3.95 -13.89
N ALA A 461 3.72 5.12 -14.52
CA ALA A 461 2.46 5.83 -14.58
C ALA A 461 1.35 4.96 -15.20
N TYR A 462 1.59 4.32 -16.36
CA TYR A 462 0.61 3.40 -16.95
C TYR A 462 0.33 2.16 -16.10
N LYS A 463 1.36 1.60 -15.43
CA LYS A 463 1.20 0.45 -14.54
C LYS A 463 0.46 0.79 -13.24
N SER A 464 0.53 2.03 -12.78
CA SER A 464 -0.13 2.49 -11.55
C SER A 464 -1.66 2.54 -11.70
N ILE A 465 -2.16 2.71 -12.92
CA ILE A 465 -3.59 2.79 -13.21
C ILE A 465 -4.25 1.44 -12.98
N HIS A 466 -5.18 1.37 -12.03
CA HIS A 466 -5.95 0.17 -11.76
C HIS A 466 -7.09 0.00 -12.78
N TRP A 467 -6.73 -0.43 -13.99
CA TRP A 467 -7.65 -0.68 -15.11
C TRP A 467 -8.91 -1.49 -14.73
N PRO A 468 -8.85 -2.55 -13.90
CA PRO A 468 -10.05 -3.29 -13.53
C PRO A 468 -11.10 -2.42 -12.84
N SER A 469 -10.68 -1.46 -12.00
CA SER A 469 -11.61 -0.53 -11.35
C SER A 469 -12.22 0.46 -12.34
N LEU A 470 -11.41 0.99 -13.26
CA LEU A 470 -11.91 1.93 -14.28
C LEU A 470 -12.93 1.26 -15.21
N ILE A 471 -12.61 0.07 -15.71
CA ILE A 471 -13.51 -0.71 -16.56
C ILE A 471 -14.80 -1.07 -15.84
N LEU A 472 -14.74 -1.40 -14.54
CA LEU A 472 -15.93 -1.63 -13.73
C LEU A 472 -16.82 -0.39 -13.65
N ILE A 473 -16.26 0.79 -13.37
CA ILE A 473 -17.04 2.05 -13.31
C ILE A 473 -17.69 2.32 -14.66
N VAL A 474 -16.90 2.26 -15.74
CA VAL A 474 -17.36 2.50 -17.10
C VAL A 474 -18.47 1.54 -17.51
N GLY A 475 -18.31 0.23 -17.26
CA GLY A 475 -19.30 -0.77 -17.68
C GLY A 475 -20.55 -0.84 -16.82
N MET A 476 -20.54 -0.19 -15.66
CA MET A 476 -21.71 -0.10 -14.79
C MET A 476 -22.54 1.17 -15.02
N LEU A 477 -21.98 2.24 -15.58
CA LEU A 477 -22.73 3.45 -15.96
C LEU A 477 -23.95 3.15 -16.89
N PRO A 478 -23.85 2.26 -17.89
CA PRO A 478 -24.98 1.86 -18.73
C PRO A 478 -26.17 1.26 -17.97
N PHE A 479 -25.96 0.62 -16.81
CA PHE A 479 -27.07 0.06 -16.03
C PHE A 479 -28.04 1.14 -15.56
N ALA A 480 -27.51 2.25 -15.06
CA ALA A 480 -28.32 3.34 -14.56
C ALA A 480 -29.17 3.95 -15.68
N LEU A 481 -28.58 4.14 -16.87
CA LEU A 481 -29.30 4.60 -18.05
C LEU A 481 -30.35 3.59 -18.55
N ALA A 482 -30.03 2.30 -18.57
CA ALA A 482 -30.96 1.25 -18.98
C ALA A 482 -32.16 1.16 -18.01
N LEU A 483 -31.91 1.25 -16.70
CA LEU A 483 -32.94 1.21 -15.67
C LEU A 483 -33.85 2.46 -15.73
N GLN A 484 -33.28 3.62 -16.08
CA GLN A 484 -34.01 4.86 -16.31
C GLN A 484 -34.93 4.76 -17.53
N LYS A 485 -34.41 4.32 -18.69
CA LYS A 485 -35.20 4.15 -19.92
C LYS A 485 -36.34 3.14 -19.80
N THR A 486 -36.11 2.07 -19.06
CA THR A 486 -37.08 0.97 -18.91
C THR A 486 -38.09 1.19 -17.77
N GLY A 487 -37.96 2.28 -17.00
CA GLY A 487 -38.85 2.60 -15.87
C GLY A 487 -38.57 1.80 -14.59
N GLY A 488 -37.42 1.11 -14.51
CA GLY A 488 -37.05 0.33 -13.34
C GLY A 488 -36.75 1.16 -12.10
N ILE A 489 -36.21 2.37 -12.29
CA ILE A 489 -35.99 3.32 -11.21
C ILE A 489 -37.34 3.72 -10.59
N THR A 490 -38.34 4.03 -11.42
CA THR A 490 -39.70 4.37 -10.96
C THR A 490 -40.30 3.24 -10.12
N LEU A 491 -40.19 1.99 -10.58
CA LEU A 491 -40.68 0.84 -9.81
C LEU A 491 -39.98 0.69 -8.45
N ALA A 492 -38.67 0.90 -8.39
CA ALA A 492 -37.92 0.83 -7.13
C ALA A 492 -38.32 1.96 -6.17
N VAL A 493 -38.55 3.18 -6.70
CA VAL A 493 -39.05 4.32 -5.94
C VAL A 493 -40.45 4.05 -5.40
N ASP A 494 -41.36 3.53 -6.22
CA ASP A 494 -42.73 3.21 -5.80
C ASP A 494 -42.74 2.23 -4.62
N VAL A 495 -41.95 1.15 -4.71
CA VAL A 495 -41.80 0.17 -3.62
C VAL A 495 -41.24 0.82 -2.35
N LEU A 496 -40.24 1.68 -2.47
CA LEU A 496 -39.64 2.37 -1.33
C LEU A 496 -40.64 3.36 -0.69
N MET A 497 -41.39 4.09 -1.51
CA MET A 497 -42.39 5.08 -1.07
C MET A 497 -43.58 4.42 -0.40
N ASP A 498 -44.05 3.27 -0.90
CA ASP A 498 -45.12 2.48 -0.27
C ASP A 498 -44.71 1.96 1.12
N LEU A 499 -43.45 1.58 1.29
CA LEU A 499 -42.94 1.04 2.55
C LEU A 499 -42.64 2.13 3.58
N VAL A 500 -42.10 3.29 3.16
CA VAL A 500 -41.45 4.24 4.08
C VAL A 500 -41.82 5.71 3.81
N GLY A 501 -42.45 6.03 2.69
CA GLY A 501 -42.68 7.41 2.24
C GLY A 501 -43.50 8.28 3.20
N GLY A 502 -44.47 7.68 3.91
CA GLY A 502 -45.28 8.38 4.92
C GLY A 502 -44.57 8.66 6.26
N MET A 503 -43.40 8.06 6.48
CA MET A 503 -42.68 8.12 7.77
C MET A 503 -41.67 9.28 7.85
N GLY A 504 -41.59 10.10 6.80
CA GLY A 504 -40.79 11.32 6.73
C GLY A 504 -39.36 11.12 6.21
N PRO A 505 -38.69 12.20 5.77
CA PRO A 505 -37.48 12.11 4.94
C PRO A 505 -36.29 11.42 5.62
N ARG A 506 -36.14 11.57 6.95
CA ARG A 506 -35.06 10.93 7.71
C ARG A 506 -35.18 9.42 7.77
N ILE A 507 -36.40 8.89 7.79
CA ILE A 507 -36.62 7.43 7.82
C ILE A 507 -36.33 6.84 6.43
N VAL A 508 -36.64 7.58 5.36
CA VAL A 508 -36.22 7.20 4.01
C VAL A 508 -34.69 7.16 3.88
N LEU A 509 -33.97 8.18 4.38
CA LEU A 509 -32.50 8.14 4.43
C LEU A 509 -31.96 6.94 5.22
N LEU A 510 -32.55 6.66 6.39
CA LEU A 510 -32.16 5.50 7.19
C LEU A 510 -32.39 4.19 6.41
N SER A 511 -33.53 4.06 5.74
CA SER A 511 -33.84 2.87 4.95
C SER A 511 -32.84 2.68 3.80
N LEU A 512 -32.50 3.76 3.08
CA LEU A 512 -31.50 3.73 2.00
C LEU A 512 -30.12 3.33 2.52
N PHE A 513 -29.71 3.84 3.68
CA PHE A 513 -28.45 3.44 4.32
C PHE A 513 -28.45 1.94 4.63
N VAL A 514 -29.52 1.43 5.26
CA VAL A 514 -29.63 0.00 5.62
C VAL A 514 -29.62 -0.88 4.36
N PHE A 515 -30.42 -0.54 3.35
CA PHE A 515 -30.44 -1.28 2.08
C PHE A 515 -29.07 -1.29 1.41
N CYS A 516 -28.38 -0.15 1.36
CA CYS A 516 -27.03 -0.05 0.81
C CYS A 516 -26.00 -0.85 1.62
N ALA A 517 -26.04 -0.77 2.95
CA ALA A 517 -25.15 -1.54 3.83
C ALA A 517 -25.35 -3.06 3.70
N VAL A 518 -26.61 -3.53 3.61
CA VAL A 518 -26.94 -4.95 3.47
C VAL A 518 -26.56 -5.48 2.09
N THR A 519 -26.85 -4.73 1.03
CA THR A 519 -26.44 -5.11 -0.35
C THR A 519 -24.93 -5.12 -0.51
N GLY A 520 -24.22 -4.17 0.12
CA GLY A 520 -22.75 -4.13 0.17
C GLY A 520 -22.09 -5.27 0.94
N LEU A 521 -22.85 -6.10 1.67
CA LEU A 521 -22.32 -7.34 2.26
C LEU A 521 -22.05 -8.42 1.19
N PHE A 522 -22.78 -8.38 0.08
CA PHE A 522 -22.75 -9.41 -0.97
C PHE A 522 -22.16 -8.91 -2.29
N ILE A 523 -22.15 -7.60 -2.49
CA ILE A 523 -21.75 -6.93 -3.73
C ILE A 523 -20.60 -5.97 -3.42
N SER A 524 -19.76 -5.65 -4.40
CA SER A 524 -18.73 -4.62 -4.23
C SER A 524 -19.34 -3.23 -3.93
N ASN A 525 -18.63 -2.42 -3.15
CA ASN A 525 -19.03 -1.06 -2.80
C ASN A 525 -19.39 -0.21 -4.04
N THR A 526 -18.58 -0.34 -5.09
CA THR A 526 -18.78 0.35 -6.37
C THR A 526 -20.08 -0.04 -7.04
N ALA A 527 -20.36 -1.34 -7.18
CA ALA A 527 -21.59 -1.78 -7.82
C ALA A 527 -22.83 -1.44 -6.98
N THR A 528 -22.71 -1.46 -5.65
CA THR A 528 -23.79 -1.02 -4.75
C THR A 528 -24.14 0.46 -4.98
N ALA A 529 -23.14 1.34 -5.09
CA ALA A 529 -23.36 2.76 -5.36
C ALA A 529 -24.03 3.01 -6.71
N VAL A 530 -23.65 2.27 -7.77
CA VAL A 530 -24.28 2.38 -9.10
C VAL A 530 -25.78 2.07 -9.04
N LEU A 531 -26.16 1.08 -8.23
CA LEU A 531 -27.56 0.68 -8.13
C LEU A 531 -28.38 1.62 -7.26
N MET A 532 -27.80 2.04 -6.13
CA MET A 532 -28.53 2.81 -5.14
C MET A 532 -28.58 4.31 -5.45
N ALA A 533 -27.60 4.88 -6.14
CA ALA A 533 -27.56 6.32 -6.41
C ALA A 533 -28.75 6.81 -7.28
N PRO A 534 -29.09 6.17 -8.41
CA PRO A 534 -30.26 6.57 -9.21
C PRO A 534 -31.57 6.44 -8.42
N ILE A 535 -31.72 5.36 -7.64
CA ILE A 535 -32.90 5.11 -6.80
C ILE A 535 -33.04 6.22 -5.75
N ALA A 536 -31.93 6.58 -5.09
CA ALA A 536 -31.92 7.60 -4.05
C ALA A 536 -32.27 8.99 -4.61
N ILE A 537 -31.71 9.37 -5.76
CA ILE A 537 -32.00 10.67 -6.41
C ILE A 537 -33.44 10.72 -6.92
N ALA A 538 -33.93 9.64 -7.54
CA ALA A 538 -35.32 9.57 -7.99
C ALA A 538 -36.32 9.57 -6.82
N THR A 539 -35.97 8.95 -5.70
CA THR A 539 -36.76 9.02 -4.46
C THR A 539 -36.85 10.45 -3.96
N ALA A 540 -35.74 11.19 -3.93
CA ALA A 540 -35.73 12.59 -3.54
C ALA A 540 -36.68 13.42 -4.43
N HIS A 541 -36.63 13.19 -5.75
CA HIS A 541 -37.54 13.82 -6.71
C HIS A 541 -39.02 13.49 -6.45
N ALA A 542 -39.35 12.22 -6.19
CA ALA A 542 -40.72 11.80 -5.88
C ALA A 542 -41.23 12.42 -4.58
N MET A 543 -40.33 12.71 -3.62
CA MET A 543 -40.65 13.40 -2.38
C MET A 543 -40.64 14.94 -2.51
N HIS A 544 -40.29 15.48 -3.68
CA HIS A 544 -40.07 16.91 -3.91
C HIS A 544 -38.99 17.53 -3.00
N LEU A 545 -37.94 16.77 -2.70
CA LEU A 545 -36.80 17.19 -1.88
C LEU A 545 -35.52 17.26 -2.72
N SER A 546 -34.54 17.98 -2.19
CA SER A 546 -33.17 18.03 -2.66
C SER A 546 -32.56 16.63 -2.79
N PRO A 547 -31.87 16.30 -3.90
CA PRO A 547 -31.25 14.98 -4.09
C PRO A 547 -29.92 14.83 -3.33
N TYR A 548 -29.28 15.93 -2.92
CA TYR A 548 -27.97 15.91 -2.27
C TYR A 548 -27.91 15.07 -0.98
N PRO A 549 -28.90 15.12 -0.06
CA PRO A 549 -28.87 14.31 1.16
C PRO A 549 -28.98 12.81 0.87
N PHE A 550 -29.79 12.45 -0.12
CA PHE A 550 -30.03 11.07 -0.55
C PHE A 550 -28.79 10.49 -1.24
N ALA A 551 -28.23 11.25 -2.17
CA ALA A 551 -26.97 10.94 -2.84
C ALA A 551 -25.82 10.75 -1.83
N MET A 552 -25.66 11.69 -0.89
CA MET A 552 -24.61 11.64 0.11
C MET A 552 -24.75 10.44 1.06
N ILE A 553 -25.97 10.07 1.46
CA ILE A 553 -26.22 8.86 2.26
C ILE A 553 -25.74 7.61 1.53
N VAL A 554 -26.05 7.47 0.24
CA VAL A 554 -25.60 6.33 -0.57
C VAL A 554 -24.07 6.29 -0.68
N ALA A 555 -23.42 7.45 -0.90
CA ALA A 555 -21.97 7.55 -0.99
C ALA A 555 -21.28 7.07 0.30
N ILE A 556 -21.79 7.51 1.46
CA ILE A 556 -21.25 7.15 2.77
C ILE A 556 -21.54 5.69 3.10
N SER A 557 -22.77 5.21 2.89
CA SER A 557 -23.16 3.83 3.21
C SER A 557 -22.41 2.81 2.36
N ALA A 558 -22.18 3.10 1.08
CA ALA A 558 -21.37 2.26 0.19
C ALA A 558 -19.89 2.21 0.62
N SER A 559 -19.40 3.25 1.30
CA SER A 559 -18.04 3.31 1.83
C SER A 559 -17.91 2.73 3.25
N ALA A 560 -19.01 2.52 3.97
CA ALA A 560 -19.07 2.02 5.35
C ALA A 560 -18.91 0.49 5.47
N ALA A 561 -17.99 -0.09 4.71
CA ALA A 561 -17.75 -1.53 4.59
C ALA A 561 -16.92 -2.12 5.76
N PHE A 562 -17.29 -1.80 7.00
CA PHE A 562 -16.56 -2.21 8.22
C PHE A 562 -16.89 -3.65 8.68
N MET A 563 -18.04 -4.18 8.27
CA MET A 563 -18.64 -5.38 8.87
C MET A 563 -17.96 -6.69 8.46
N THR A 564 -17.39 -6.76 7.24
CA THR A 564 -16.84 -8.01 6.73
C THR A 564 -15.48 -7.83 6.06
N PRO A 565 -14.63 -8.86 6.09
CA PRO A 565 -13.35 -8.85 5.40
C PRO A 565 -13.49 -8.97 3.89
N VAL A 566 -14.54 -9.62 3.40
CA VAL A 566 -14.78 -9.88 1.98
C VAL A 566 -15.31 -8.64 1.25
N SER A 567 -16.04 -7.76 1.94
CA SER A 567 -16.61 -6.55 1.36
C SER A 567 -15.57 -5.50 0.95
N SER A 568 -14.35 -5.56 1.50
CA SER A 568 -13.28 -4.60 1.14
C SER A 568 -11.89 -5.25 1.12
N PRO A 569 -11.09 -5.01 0.05
CA PRO A 569 -9.69 -5.42 0.01
C PRO A 569 -8.87 -4.92 1.21
N VAL A 570 -9.22 -3.74 1.74
CA VAL A 570 -8.57 -3.15 2.93
C VAL A 570 -8.69 -4.06 4.15
N ASN A 571 -9.87 -4.64 4.38
CA ASN A 571 -10.08 -5.52 5.53
C ASN A 571 -9.39 -6.88 5.32
N THR A 572 -9.39 -7.38 4.08
CA THR A 572 -8.70 -8.64 3.71
C THR A 572 -7.20 -8.54 3.94
N LEU A 573 -6.55 -7.42 3.57
CA LEU A 573 -5.11 -7.22 3.75
C LEU A 573 -4.68 -7.26 5.22
N VAL A 574 -5.56 -6.82 6.13
CA VAL A 574 -5.29 -6.70 7.56
C VAL A 574 -5.62 -8.01 8.30
N MET A 575 -6.54 -8.81 7.76
CA MET A 575 -6.99 -10.07 8.35
C MET A 575 -5.83 -11.02 8.66
N GLY A 576 -4.94 -11.26 7.68
CA GLY A 576 -3.81 -12.18 7.82
C GLY A 576 -2.79 -11.71 8.88
N PRO A 577 -2.15 -10.54 8.69
CA PRO A 577 -1.15 -10.02 9.63
C PRO A 577 -1.71 -9.74 11.04
N GLY A 578 -3.01 -9.46 11.15
CA GLY A 578 -3.69 -9.21 12.42
C GLY A 578 -4.22 -10.46 13.10
N ASN A 579 -4.14 -11.63 12.45
CA ASN A 579 -4.71 -12.89 12.90
C ASN A 579 -6.21 -12.77 13.28
N TYR A 580 -6.96 -12.03 12.47
CA TYR A 580 -8.39 -11.78 12.71
C TYR A 580 -9.27 -12.89 12.16
N SER A 581 -10.27 -13.29 12.94
CA SER A 581 -11.37 -14.11 12.45
C SER A 581 -12.45 -13.25 11.77
N PHE A 582 -13.28 -13.86 10.94
CA PHE A 582 -14.47 -13.20 10.39
C PHE A 582 -15.38 -12.62 11.50
N GLY A 583 -15.49 -13.34 12.62
CA GLY A 583 -16.29 -12.92 13.77
C GLY A 583 -15.80 -11.63 14.42
N ASP A 584 -14.50 -11.32 14.35
CA ASP A 584 -13.94 -10.10 14.94
C ASP A 584 -14.36 -8.86 14.13
N PHE A 585 -14.38 -8.97 12.80
CA PHE A 585 -14.90 -7.92 11.93
C PHE A 585 -16.39 -7.67 12.14
N VAL A 586 -17.19 -8.72 12.32
CA VAL A 586 -18.63 -8.54 12.59
C VAL A 586 -18.85 -7.86 13.95
N LYS A 587 -18.16 -8.35 15.00
CA LYS A 587 -18.30 -7.83 16.37
C LYS A 587 -17.93 -6.36 16.48
N ILE A 588 -16.90 -5.91 15.75
CA ILE A 588 -16.38 -4.54 15.86
C ILE A 588 -16.97 -3.64 14.76
N GLY A 589 -17.15 -4.17 13.55
CA GLY A 589 -17.64 -3.46 12.39
C GLY A 589 -19.13 -3.14 12.44
N VAL A 590 -19.99 -4.09 12.83
CA VAL A 590 -21.46 -3.86 12.85
C VAL A 590 -21.85 -2.71 13.79
N PRO A 591 -21.38 -2.67 15.07
CA PRO A 591 -21.71 -1.55 15.95
C PRO A 591 -21.20 -0.21 15.40
N PHE A 592 -20.02 -0.21 14.78
CA PHE A 592 -19.48 1.01 14.18
C PHE A 592 -20.27 1.47 12.94
N THR A 593 -20.68 0.56 12.06
CA THR A 593 -21.55 0.88 10.93
C THR A 593 -22.89 1.46 11.40
N ILE A 594 -23.45 0.98 12.51
CA ILE A 594 -24.66 1.57 13.12
C ILE A 594 -24.39 3.00 13.62
N LEU A 595 -23.23 3.25 14.25
CA LEU A 595 -22.84 4.61 14.66
C LEU A 595 -22.70 5.54 13.46
N VAL A 596 -22.07 5.07 12.39
CA VAL A 596 -21.95 5.82 11.13
C VAL A 596 -23.33 6.11 10.54
N MET A 597 -24.22 5.12 10.50
CA MET A 597 -25.60 5.29 10.03
C MET A 597 -26.33 6.39 10.80
N ILE A 598 -26.33 6.32 12.13
CA ILE A 598 -27.01 7.31 12.98
C ILE A 598 -26.41 8.71 12.76
N ALA A 599 -25.09 8.82 12.74
CA ALA A 599 -24.42 10.10 12.51
C ALA A 599 -24.74 10.66 11.12
N SER A 600 -24.69 9.84 10.07
CA SER A 600 -24.98 10.27 8.71
C SER A 600 -26.44 10.73 8.56
N VAL A 601 -27.42 10.00 9.10
CA VAL A 601 -28.84 10.38 9.02
C VAL A 601 -29.13 11.71 9.75
N ILE A 602 -28.33 12.06 10.77
CA ILE A 602 -28.48 13.32 11.50
C ILE A 602 -27.72 14.46 10.81
N VAL A 603 -26.46 14.22 10.44
CA VAL A 603 -25.52 15.25 9.97
C VAL A 603 -25.77 15.60 8.51
N VAL A 604 -26.07 14.61 7.65
CA VAL A 604 -26.24 14.84 6.22
C VAL A 604 -27.38 15.83 5.94
N PRO A 605 -28.59 15.69 6.51
CA PRO A 605 -29.67 16.68 6.33
C PRO A 605 -29.37 18.06 6.91
N TRP A 606 -28.41 18.16 7.84
CA TRP A 606 -28.00 19.44 8.42
C TRP A 606 -27.01 20.18 7.53
N LEU A 607 -26.11 19.46 6.86
CA LEU A 607 -25.16 20.02 5.89
C LEU A 607 -25.82 20.26 4.53
N PHE A 608 -26.71 19.36 4.13
CA PHE A 608 -27.47 19.40 2.89
C PHE A 608 -28.95 19.39 3.28
N PRO A 609 -29.61 20.55 3.38
CA PRO A 609 -31.04 20.59 3.71
C PRO A 609 -31.90 19.91 2.62
N PHE A 610 -33.04 19.37 3.07
CA PHE A 610 -34.05 18.75 2.22
C PHE A 610 -34.66 19.73 1.22
#